data_AF-A0A2G2W9D5-F1
#
_entry.id   AF-A0A2G2W9D5-F1
#
_cell.length_a   1.000
_cell.length_b   1.000
_cell.length_c   1.000
_cell.angle_alpha   90.00
_cell.angle_beta   90.00
_cell.angle_gamma   90.00
#
_symmetry.space_group_name_H-M   'P 1'
#
loop_
_entity.id
_entity.type
_entity.pdbx_description
1 polymer ?
#
loop_
_entity_poly.entity_id
_entity_poly.type
_entity_poly.pdbx_seq_one_letter_code
_entity_poly.pdbx_strand_id
1 'polypeptide(L)'
;MDSETAANFVKGKQVAVVGFQKSGLDIAMECSMVNGVEHPCTVVIRTPHWNLPDFSPWGLNLGYLYLNRFSELMVHKPGEGMLLSLLATTLSPLRWAFSKYVEYYIKHKNRLDKHGMVPDHSFLNEWSSCSIAVEPEGFYNRVEEGSIKLIKRAKTLGFSKEGSDDSAAVPLYGECIHPRIPQLAIIGFSESFANLYTSEIRCRWLAELLDGKFELPSVKIMEKDIEEWDEYKKRYTYRKYYRRSCIAALHIWHHDQLCKDMGWNPKRKQPLG
;
A
#
# COMPACT_ATOMS: atom_id res chain seq x y z
N MET A 1 -5.33 -20.29 18.23
CA MET A 1 -6.77 -20.23 18.58
C MET A 1 -7.53 -20.42 17.27
N ASP A 2 -8.38 -21.43 17.18
CA ASP A 2 -9.24 -21.61 16.00
C ASP A 2 -10.42 -20.60 16.01
N SER A 3 -11.14 -20.54 14.88
CA SER A 3 -12.24 -19.58 14.69
C SER A 3 -13.39 -19.79 15.69
N GLU A 4 -13.69 -21.05 16.05
CA GLU A 4 -14.77 -21.37 16.99
C GLU A 4 -14.45 -20.90 18.42
N THR A 5 -13.21 -21.15 18.86
CA THR A 5 -12.72 -20.67 20.16
C THR A 5 -12.73 -19.14 20.22
N ALA A 6 -12.33 -18.47 19.14
CA ALA A 6 -12.37 -17.01 19.04
C ALA A 6 -13.81 -16.47 19.12
N ALA A 7 -14.74 -17.08 18.40
CA ALA A 7 -16.15 -16.69 18.41
C ALA A 7 -16.77 -16.85 19.80
N ASN A 8 -16.54 -18.00 20.45
CA ASN A 8 -16.99 -18.25 21.83
C ASN A 8 -16.37 -17.25 22.80
N PHE A 9 -15.11 -16.87 22.62
CA PHE A 9 -14.47 -15.86 23.44
C PHE A 9 -15.11 -14.47 23.30
N VAL A 10 -15.53 -14.07 22.09
CA VAL A 10 -16.07 -12.73 21.81
C VAL A 10 -17.56 -12.61 22.15
N LYS A 11 -18.29 -13.73 22.19
CA LYS A 11 -19.74 -13.78 22.41
C LYS A 11 -20.18 -13.01 23.67
N GLY A 12 -21.11 -12.08 23.50
CA GLY A 12 -21.68 -11.27 24.58
C GLY A 12 -20.76 -10.19 25.14
N LYS A 13 -19.55 -10.00 24.57
CA LYS A 13 -18.59 -9.00 25.02
C LYS A 13 -18.69 -7.71 24.21
N GLN A 14 -18.44 -6.59 24.87
CA GLN A 14 -18.23 -5.31 24.18
C GLN A 14 -16.81 -5.29 23.60
N VAL A 15 -16.71 -5.13 22.27
CA VAL A 15 -15.44 -5.11 21.55
C VAL A 15 -15.22 -3.74 20.91
N ALA A 16 -14.02 -3.21 21.11
CA ALA A 16 -13.53 -2.05 20.39
C ALA A 16 -12.29 -2.43 19.56
N VAL A 17 -12.36 -2.23 18.25
CA VAL A 17 -11.26 -2.43 17.32
C VAL A 17 -10.64 -1.07 16.98
N VAL A 18 -9.32 -0.94 17.16
CA VAL A 18 -8.59 0.29 16.83
C VAL A 18 -7.87 0.08 15.51
N GLY A 19 -8.33 0.77 14.46
CA GLY A 19 -7.78 0.64 13.10
C GLY A 19 -8.87 0.50 12.05
N PHE A 20 -8.53 0.86 10.81
CA PHE A 20 -9.48 0.87 9.69
C PHE A 20 -8.87 0.37 8.37
N GLN A 21 -7.89 -0.53 8.50
CA GLN A 21 -7.27 -1.28 7.42
C GLN A 21 -7.66 -2.77 7.55
N LYS A 22 -7.12 -3.63 6.69
CA LYS A 22 -7.55 -5.02 6.49
C LYS A 22 -7.85 -5.79 7.79
N SER A 23 -6.88 -5.95 8.69
CA SER A 23 -7.09 -6.70 9.94
C SER A 23 -8.15 -6.07 10.84
N GLY A 24 -8.20 -4.74 10.93
CA GLY A 24 -9.21 -4.05 11.73
C GLY A 24 -10.62 -4.24 11.18
N LEU A 25 -10.78 -4.22 9.85
CA LEU A 25 -12.05 -4.49 9.19
C LEU A 25 -12.50 -5.94 9.39
N ASP A 26 -11.59 -6.90 9.21
CA ASP A 26 -11.89 -8.33 9.36
C ASP A 26 -12.32 -8.68 10.79
N ILE A 27 -11.54 -8.23 11.79
CA ILE A 27 -11.87 -8.47 13.20
C ILE A 27 -13.21 -7.81 13.55
N ALA A 28 -13.46 -6.59 13.08
CA ALA A 28 -14.72 -5.91 13.32
C ALA A 28 -15.91 -6.66 12.69
N MET A 29 -15.72 -7.18 11.47
CA MET A 29 -16.71 -8.00 10.78
C MET A 29 -17.00 -9.27 11.57
N GLU A 30 -15.98 -10.03 11.96
CA GLU A 30 -16.14 -11.26 12.77
C GLU A 30 -16.86 -10.99 14.08
N CYS A 31 -16.46 -9.94 14.81
CA CYS A 31 -17.11 -9.57 16.07
C CYS A 31 -18.59 -9.20 15.85
N SER A 32 -18.90 -8.46 14.78
CA SER A 32 -20.27 -8.09 14.44
C SER A 32 -21.13 -9.27 14.00
N MET A 33 -20.54 -10.31 13.40
CA MET A 33 -21.24 -11.55 13.04
C MET A 33 -21.65 -12.35 14.28
N VAL A 34 -20.79 -12.38 15.30
CA VAL A 34 -21.05 -13.12 16.55
C VAL A 34 -22.05 -12.40 17.45
N ASN A 35 -21.90 -11.07 17.58
CA ASN A 35 -22.63 -10.30 18.60
C ASN A 35 -23.81 -9.49 18.06
N GLY A 36 -23.90 -9.28 16.75
CA GLY A 36 -24.98 -8.53 16.12
C GLY A 36 -25.18 -7.13 16.71
N VAL A 37 -26.44 -6.71 16.78
CA VAL A 37 -26.85 -5.39 17.30
C VAL A 37 -26.93 -5.32 18.83
N GLU A 38 -26.98 -6.47 19.51
CA GLU A 38 -27.06 -6.53 20.98
C GLU A 38 -25.76 -6.06 21.63
N HIS A 39 -24.61 -6.51 21.09
CA HIS A 39 -23.29 -6.09 21.54
C HIS A 39 -22.43 -5.59 20.35
N PRO A 40 -22.75 -4.41 19.80
CA PRO A 40 -22.18 -3.95 18.54
C PRO A 40 -20.68 -3.69 18.66
N CYS A 41 -19.93 -4.06 17.61
CA CYS A 41 -18.50 -3.83 17.55
C CYS A 41 -18.21 -2.37 17.27
N THR A 42 -17.41 -1.73 18.13
CA THR A 42 -16.99 -0.34 17.93
C THR A 42 -15.67 -0.30 17.15
N VAL A 43 -15.60 0.48 16.09
CA VAL A 43 -14.38 0.67 15.31
C VAL A 43 -13.90 2.10 15.51
N VAL A 44 -12.72 2.24 16.12
CA VAL A 44 -12.09 3.52 16.41
C VAL A 44 -11.13 3.88 15.28
N ILE A 45 -11.41 5.01 14.62
CA ILE A 45 -10.81 5.35 13.34
C ILE A 45 -10.07 6.66 13.48
N ARG A 46 -8.74 6.59 13.30
CA ARG A 46 -7.89 7.79 13.24
C ARG A 46 -7.99 8.47 11.88
N THR A 47 -7.90 7.69 10.82
CA THR A 47 -7.95 8.19 9.45
C THR A 47 -8.86 7.29 8.62
N PRO A 48 -9.86 7.85 7.92
CA PRO A 48 -10.63 7.10 6.93
C PRO A 48 -9.74 6.68 5.75
N HIS A 49 -10.10 5.56 5.12
CA HIS A 49 -9.37 4.98 3.99
C HIS A 49 -10.32 4.71 2.81
N TRP A 50 -9.81 4.73 1.58
CA TRP A 50 -10.50 4.31 0.37
C TRP A 50 -10.49 2.78 0.24
N ASN A 51 -11.06 2.11 1.24
CA ASN A 51 -11.20 0.65 1.24
C ASN A 51 -12.05 0.19 0.04
N LEU A 52 -11.60 -0.87 -0.63
CA LEU A 52 -12.18 -1.37 -1.86
C LEU A 52 -13.28 -2.39 -1.57
N PRO A 53 -14.53 -2.19 -2.05
CA PRO A 53 -15.57 -3.22 -1.98
C PRO A 53 -15.23 -4.43 -2.87
N ASP A 54 -14.54 -4.20 -3.99
CA ASP A 54 -14.07 -5.21 -4.93
C ASP A 54 -12.96 -4.64 -5.83
N PHE A 55 -12.33 -5.51 -6.63
CA PHE A 55 -11.25 -5.16 -7.55
C PHE A 55 -11.72 -4.71 -8.95
N SER A 56 -13.02 -4.62 -9.18
CA SER A 56 -13.61 -4.34 -10.49
C SER A 56 -14.66 -3.21 -10.41
N PRO A 57 -14.25 -1.96 -10.10
CA PRO A 57 -15.12 -0.79 -10.18
C PRO A 57 -15.94 -0.79 -11.47
N TRP A 58 -17.26 -0.94 -11.34
CA TRP A 58 -18.21 -1.07 -12.46
C TRP A 58 -17.77 -2.01 -13.59
N GLY A 59 -17.13 -3.13 -13.24
CA GLY A 59 -16.66 -4.15 -14.18
C GLY A 59 -15.27 -3.90 -14.78
N LEU A 60 -14.62 -2.78 -14.48
CA LEU A 60 -13.27 -2.48 -14.94
C LEU A 60 -12.23 -2.92 -13.90
N ASN A 61 -11.42 -3.92 -14.23
CA ASN A 61 -10.40 -4.44 -13.31
C ASN A 61 -9.32 -3.40 -12.99
N LEU A 62 -9.07 -3.16 -11.70
CA LEU A 62 -8.08 -2.19 -11.22
C LEU A 62 -6.65 -2.46 -11.73
N GLY A 63 -6.30 -3.72 -11.97
CA GLY A 63 -5.00 -4.11 -12.52
C GLY A 63 -4.75 -3.51 -13.91
N TYR A 64 -5.79 -3.37 -14.74
CA TYR A 64 -5.66 -2.70 -16.04
C TYR A 64 -5.45 -1.19 -15.94
N LEU A 65 -5.85 -0.57 -14.82
CA LEU A 65 -5.66 0.86 -14.60
C LEU A 65 -4.29 1.19 -13.99
N TYR A 66 -3.78 0.30 -13.12
CA TYR A 66 -2.64 0.64 -12.27
C TYR A 66 -1.51 -0.41 -12.19
N LEU A 67 -1.75 -1.67 -12.55
CA LEU A 67 -0.78 -2.76 -12.42
C LEU A 67 -0.27 -3.24 -13.78
N ASN A 68 0.15 -2.30 -14.63
CA ASN A 68 0.77 -2.61 -15.91
C ASN A 68 1.83 -1.58 -16.31
N ARG A 69 2.65 -1.92 -17.31
CA ARG A 69 3.75 -1.06 -17.75
C ARG A 69 3.29 0.29 -18.30
N PHE A 70 2.12 0.33 -18.94
CA PHE A 70 1.56 1.57 -19.47
C PHE A 70 1.15 2.51 -18.33
N SER A 71 0.52 1.98 -17.27
CA SER A 71 0.13 2.81 -16.13
C SER A 71 1.31 3.43 -15.41
N GLU A 72 2.46 2.74 -15.36
CA GLU A 72 3.69 3.29 -14.80
C GLU A 72 4.30 4.42 -15.65
N LEU A 73 3.95 4.57 -16.94
CA LEU A 73 4.37 5.73 -17.75
C LEU A 73 3.77 7.04 -17.22
N MET A 74 2.66 6.97 -16.49
CA MET A 74 1.96 8.12 -15.89
C MET A 74 2.53 8.50 -14.51
N VAL A 75 3.69 7.95 -14.15
CA VAL A 75 4.32 8.08 -12.84
C VAL A 75 5.77 8.50 -13.03
N HIS A 76 6.14 9.63 -12.43
CA HIS A 76 7.54 10.06 -12.37
C HIS A 76 8.36 9.03 -11.61
N LYS A 77 9.50 8.64 -12.16
CA LYS A 77 10.42 7.66 -11.58
C LYS A 77 11.62 8.34 -10.91
N PRO A 78 12.23 7.69 -9.92
CA PRO A 78 13.58 8.04 -9.44
C PRO A 78 14.57 8.10 -10.61
N GLY A 79 15.42 9.13 -10.63
CA GLY A 79 16.51 9.28 -11.61
C GLY A 79 16.07 9.35 -13.08
N GLU A 80 14.80 9.67 -13.37
CA GLU A 80 14.28 9.55 -14.73
C GLU A 80 14.85 10.58 -15.70
N GLY A 81 14.99 10.17 -16.98
CA GLY A 81 15.38 11.07 -18.05
C GLY A 81 14.24 11.96 -18.54
N MET A 82 14.59 12.98 -19.34
CA MET A 82 13.66 14.00 -19.85
C MET A 82 12.44 13.42 -20.57
N LEU A 83 12.61 12.36 -21.38
CA LEU A 83 11.49 11.74 -22.11
C LEU A 83 10.47 11.10 -21.16
N LEU A 84 10.93 10.37 -20.14
CA LEU A 84 10.04 9.74 -19.16
C LEU A 84 9.33 10.80 -18.31
N SER A 85 10.05 11.85 -17.92
CA SER A 85 9.46 13.00 -17.22
C SER A 85 8.38 13.68 -18.05
N LEU A 86 8.60 13.88 -19.36
CA LEU A 86 7.59 14.48 -20.24
C LEU A 86 6.35 13.59 -20.32
N LEU A 87 6.52 12.28 -20.58
CA LEU A 87 5.41 11.32 -20.65
C LEU A 87 4.61 11.29 -19.34
N ALA A 88 5.28 11.23 -18.19
CA ALA A 88 4.63 11.23 -16.88
C ALA A 88 3.80 12.49 -16.65
N THR A 89 4.34 13.67 -17.00
CA THR A 89 3.62 14.94 -16.90
C THR A 89 2.43 15.01 -17.86
N THR A 90 2.61 14.63 -19.13
CA THR A 90 1.52 14.69 -20.12
C THR A 90 0.39 13.71 -19.81
N LEU A 91 0.71 12.54 -19.25
CA LEU A 91 -0.28 11.51 -18.91
C LEU A 91 -0.81 11.63 -17.47
N SER A 92 -0.30 12.54 -16.64
CA SER A 92 -0.78 12.71 -15.26
C SER A 92 -2.27 13.03 -15.15
N PRO A 93 -2.92 13.80 -16.06
CA PRO A 93 -4.37 14.03 -16.01
C PRO A 93 -5.18 12.73 -16.20
N LEU A 94 -4.69 11.80 -17.02
CA LEU A 94 -5.32 10.50 -17.22
C LEU A 94 -5.26 9.66 -15.94
N ARG A 95 -4.09 9.61 -15.29
CA ARG A 95 -3.93 8.94 -13.98
C ARG A 95 -4.84 9.55 -12.91
N TRP A 96 -4.96 10.88 -12.89
CA TRP A 96 -5.90 11.56 -12.00
C TRP A 96 -7.36 11.17 -12.30
N ALA A 97 -7.75 11.09 -13.58
CA ALA A 97 -9.08 10.66 -13.98
C ALA A 97 -9.38 9.22 -13.51
N PHE A 98 -8.42 8.30 -13.63
CA PHE A 98 -8.55 6.96 -13.06
C PHE A 98 -8.75 6.98 -11.55
N SER A 99 -8.03 7.86 -10.82
CA SER A 99 -8.24 8.04 -9.38
C SER A 99 -9.67 8.46 -9.07
N LYS A 100 -10.18 9.48 -9.78
CA LYS A 100 -11.53 10.01 -9.53
C LYS A 100 -12.62 9.03 -9.89
N TYR A 101 -12.42 8.24 -10.94
CA TYR A 101 -13.29 7.13 -11.30
C TYR A 101 -13.42 6.12 -10.14
N VAL A 102 -12.29 5.68 -9.57
CA VAL A 102 -12.28 4.72 -8.45
C VAL A 102 -12.81 5.34 -7.16
N GLU A 103 -12.41 6.57 -6.82
CA GLU A 103 -12.92 7.30 -5.65
C GLU A 103 -14.44 7.44 -5.73
N TYR A 104 -14.97 7.81 -6.90
CA TYR A 104 -16.41 7.92 -7.11
C TYR A 104 -17.09 6.57 -6.93
N TYR A 105 -16.55 5.49 -7.51
CA TYR A 105 -17.09 4.14 -7.35
C TYR A 105 -17.22 3.75 -5.88
N ILE A 106 -16.12 3.81 -5.13
CA ILE A 106 -16.07 3.45 -3.70
C ILE A 106 -17.05 4.33 -2.91
N LYS A 107 -17.01 5.64 -3.14
CA LYS A 107 -17.86 6.63 -2.47
C LYS A 107 -19.34 6.30 -2.62
N HIS A 108 -19.77 5.95 -3.83
CA HIS A 108 -21.17 5.65 -4.13
C HIS A 108 -21.59 4.26 -3.65
N LYS A 109 -20.76 3.25 -3.93
CA LYS A 109 -21.03 1.85 -3.55
C LYS A 109 -21.23 1.72 -2.03
N ASN A 110 -20.40 2.41 -1.26
CA ASN A 110 -20.38 2.32 0.20
C ASN A 110 -21.04 3.52 0.91
N ARG A 111 -21.64 4.45 0.14
CA ARG A 111 -22.32 5.64 0.65
C ARG A 111 -21.48 6.42 1.67
N LEU A 112 -20.19 6.59 1.39
CA LEU A 112 -19.22 7.08 2.39
C LEU A 112 -19.57 8.45 3.00
N ASP A 113 -20.28 9.33 2.27
CA ASP A 113 -20.73 10.62 2.82
C ASP A 113 -21.69 10.44 4.00
N LYS A 114 -22.62 9.48 3.91
CA LYS A 114 -23.60 9.17 4.96
C LYS A 114 -22.91 8.80 6.27
N HIS A 115 -21.77 8.12 6.17
CA HIS A 115 -21.00 7.66 7.31
C HIS A 115 -19.90 8.65 7.73
N GLY A 116 -19.71 9.76 7.02
CA GLY A 116 -18.61 10.70 7.26
C GLY A 116 -17.23 10.07 7.00
N MET A 117 -17.16 9.05 6.14
CA MET A 117 -15.99 8.20 5.90
C MET A 117 -15.22 8.54 4.61
N VAL A 118 -15.57 9.64 3.94
CA VAL A 118 -14.80 10.15 2.81
C VAL A 118 -13.42 10.62 3.29
N PRO A 119 -12.31 10.04 2.79
CA PRO A 119 -10.96 10.48 3.15
C PRO A 119 -10.64 11.90 2.64
N ASP A 120 -9.69 12.57 3.30
CA ASP A 120 -9.22 13.93 2.95
C ASP A 120 -8.07 13.94 1.93
N HIS A 121 -7.69 12.77 1.41
CA HIS A 121 -6.60 12.54 0.47
C HIS A 121 -7.10 11.69 -0.70
N SER A 122 -6.32 11.63 -1.79
CA SER A 122 -6.73 10.89 -2.99
C SER A 122 -6.51 9.40 -2.87
N PHE A 123 -7.24 8.62 -3.68
CA PHE A 123 -7.01 7.18 -3.82
C PHE A 123 -5.58 6.88 -4.28
N LEU A 124 -5.01 7.70 -5.17
CA LEU A 124 -3.61 7.56 -5.60
C LEU A 124 -2.60 7.64 -4.43
N ASN A 125 -2.90 8.44 -3.41
CA ASN A 125 -2.01 8.53 -2.25
C ASN A 125 -2.00 7.23 -1.43
N GLU A 126 -3.15 6.59 -1.28
CA GLU A 126 -3.24 5.29 -0.61
C GLU A 126 -2.68 4.17 -1.47
N TRP A 127 -2.93 4.22 -2.77
CA TRP A 127 -2.38 3.30 -3.76
C TRP A 127 -0.86 3.28 -3.69
N SER A 128 -0.25 4.46 -3.61
CA SER A 128 1.21 4.60 -3.57
C SER A 128 1.81 4.25 -2.20
N SER A 129 1.01 4.18 -1.14
CA SER A 129 1.45 3.87 0.23
C SER A 129 0.98 2.50 0.73
N CYS A 130 0.50 1.63 -0.17
CA CYS A 130 0.01 0.29 0.14
C CYS A 130 -1.06 0.31 1.26
N SER A 131 -1.80 1.41 1.39
CA SER A 131 -2.71 1.64 2.54
C SER A 131 -4.16 1.27 2.25
N ILE A 132 -4.44 0.77 1.05
CA ILE A 132 -5.73 0.28 0.61
C ILE A 132 -5.97 -1.12 1.18
N ALA A 133 -7.16 -1.36 1.71
CA ALA A 133 -7.62 -2.70 2.04
C ALA A 133 -8.89 -3.04 1.23
N VAL A 134 -9.05 -4.32 0.92
CA VAL A 134 -10.36 -4.83 0.48
C VAL A 134 -11.21 -5.00 1.73
N GLU A 135 -12.37 -4.37 1.74
CA GLU A 135 -13.30 -4.52 2.85
C GLU A 135 -14.01 -5.89 2.82
N PRO A 136 -14.40 -6.42 3.98
CA PRO A 136 -15.28 -7.58 4.06
C PRO A 136 -16.62 -7.32 3.37
N GLU A 137 -17.17 -8.35 2.74
CA GLU A 137 -18.47 -8.26 2.09
C GLU A 137 -19.55 -7.85 3.10
N GLY A 138 -20.36 -6.85 2.74
CA GLY A 138 -21.45 -6.35 3.58
C GLY A 138 -20.99 -5.55 4.80
N PHE A 139 -19.71 -5.15 4.90
CA PHE A 139 -19.21 -4.35 6.02
C PHE A 139 -20.07 -3.10 6.29
N TYR A 140 -20.36 -2.30 5.25
CA TYR A 140 -21.20 -1.11 5.40
C TYR A 140 -22.68 -1.41 5.64
N ASN A 141 -23.21 -2.58 5.25
CA ASN A 141 -24.56 -3.00 5.62
C ASN A 141 -24.66 -3.17 7.14
N ARG A 142 -23.64 -3.79 7.75
CA ARG A 142 -23.56 -3.95 9.22
C ARG A 142 -23.37 -2.62 9.97
N VAL A 143 -22.72 -1.65 9.33
CA VAL A 143 -22.68 -0.27 9.83
C VAL A 143 -24.07 0.36 9.80
N GLU A 144 -24.83 0.17 8.72
CA GLU A 144 -26.21 0.68 8.60
C GLU A 144 -27.18 -0.01 9.57
N GLU A 145 -27.05 -1.31 9.77
CA GLU A 145 -27.83 -2.11 10.74
C GLU A 145 -27.49 -1.75 12.21
N GLY A 146 -26.32 -1.18 12.45
CA GLY A 146 -25.84 -0.78 13.78
C GLY A 146 -25.09 -1.86 14.55
N SER A 147 -24.79 -3.01 13.93
CA SER A 147 -23.91 -4.05 14.50
C SER A 147 -22.43 -3.66 14.48
N ILE A 148 -22.06 -2.68 13.63
CA ILE A 148 -20.77 -1.99 13.65
C ILE A 148 -20.99 -0.50 13.90
N LYS A 149 -20.28 0.07 14.88
CA LYS A 149 -20.31 1.51 15.20
C LYS A 149 -18.99 2.15 14.85
N LEU A 150 -19.00 3.11 13.92
CA LEU A 150 -17.80 3.83 13.51
C LEU A 150 -17.60 5.08 14.37
N ILE A 151 -16.44 5.21 15.01
CA ILE A 151 -16.05 6.39 15.79
C ILE A 151 -14.87 7.07 15.12
N LYS A 152 -15.17 8.15 14.38
CA LYS A 152 -14.18 9.05 13.77
C LYS A 152 -13.79 10.13 14.77
N ARG A 153 -13.03 9.80 15.82
CA ARG A 153 -12.60 10.78 16.84
C ARG A 153 -11.56 10.21 17.80
N ALA A 154 -10.33 10.05 17.33
CA ALA A 154 -9.18 10.05 18.23
C ALA A 154 -8.27 11.22 17.85
N LYS A 155 -8.49 12.39 18.47
CA LYS A 155 -7.38 13.32 18.68
C LYS A 155 -6.41 12.58 19.60
N THR A 156 -5.38 11.99 18.99
CA THR A 156 -4.24 11.35 19.66
C THR A 156 -4.63 10.30 20.70
N LEU A 157 -4.94 9.07 20.25
CA LEU A 157 -4.64 7.90 21.08
C LEU A 157 -3.14 7.63 20.92
N GLY A 158 -2.34 8.15 21.84
CA GLY A 158 -0.93 7.84 21.96
C GLY A 158 -0.72 7.05 23.26
N PHE A 159 -0.16 5.86 23.16
CA PHE A 159 0.22 5.06 24.32
C PHE A 159 1.58 5.48 24.92
N SER A 160 2.27 6.46 24.31
CA SER A 160 3.47 7.11 24.84
C SER A 160 3.58 8.57 24.36
N LYS A 161 4.20 9.42 25.18
CA LYS A 161 4.56 10.83 24.85
C LYS A 161 5.84 10.94 24.02
N GLU A 162 6.61 9.86 23.97
CA GLU A 162 7.82 9.71 23.16
C GLU A 162 7.47 8.78 22.00
N GLY A 163 6.96 9.36 20.91
CA GLY A 163 7.24 8.78 19.61
C GLY A 163 8.65 9.22 19.29
N SER A 164 9.60 8.28 19.24
CA SER A 164 10.95 8.59 18.78
C SER A 164 10.86 9.38 17.47
N ASP A 165 11.71 10.38 17.35
CA ASP A 165 11.81 11.29 16.20
C ASP A 165 12.41 10.59 14.96
N ASP A 166 12.20 9.26 14.82
CA ASP A 166 12.66 8.43 13.70
C ASP A 166 11.71 8.56 12.52
N SER A 167 11.60 9.79 12.03
CA SER A 167 10.76 10.19 10.90
C SER A 167 11.32 9.79 9.53
N ALA A 168 12.52 9.22 9.47
CA ALA A 168 13.20 8.87 8.23
C ALA A 168 12.86 7.44 7.78
N ALA A 169 12.58 7.27 6.48
CA ALA A 169 12.51 5.95 5.87
C ALA A 169 13.87 5.23 6.06
N VAL A 170 13.84 3.91 6.27
CA VAL A 170 15.08 3.13 6.37
C VAL A 170 15.80 3.17 5.01
N PRO A 171 17.06 3.63 4.95
CA PRO A 171 17.76 3.85 3.70
C PRO A 171 18.28 2.53 3.13
N LEU A 172 17.48 1.90 2.26
CA LEU A 172 17.79 0.62 1.63
C LEU A 172 17.92 0.76 0.11
N TYR A 173 19.13 0.53 -0.42
CA TYR A 173 19.38 0.39 -1.84
C TYR A 173 18.74 -0.90 -2.37
N GLY A 174 18.09 -0.81 -3.53
CA GLY A 174 17.29 -1.91 -4.07
C GLY A 174 16.16 -2.35 -3.12
N GLU A 175 15.78 -1.51 -2.15
CA GLU A 175 14.87 -1.84 -1.05
C GLU A 175 15.32 -3.07 -0.22
N CYS A 176 16.62 -3.39 -0.24
CA CYS A 176 17.19 -4.58 0.40
C CYS A 176 18.43 -4.30 1.26
N ILE A 177 19.38 -3.47 0.80
CA ILE A 177 20.71 -3.37 1.42
C ILE A 177 20.98 -1.96 1.94
N HIS A 178 21.48 -1.86 3.17
CA HIS A 178 21.92 -0.58 3.71
C HIS A 178 23.31 -0.21 3.15
N PRO A 179 23.52 0.99 2.58
CA PRO A 179 24.78 1.35 1.89
C PRO A 179 26.05 1.19 2.73
N ARG A 180 25.94 1.44 4.05
CA ARG A 180 27.07 1.39 4.99
C ARG A 180 27.19 0.07 5.76
N ILE A 181 26.25 -0.86 5.55
CA ILE A 181 26.24 -2.19 6.17
C ILE A 181 25.94 -3.23 5.08
N PRO A 182 26.79 -3.35 4.03
CA PRO A 182 26.51 -4.21 2.88
C PRO A 182 26.49 -5.71 3.21
N GLN A 183 26.98 -6.11 4.38
CA GLN A 183 26.92 -7.50 4.87
C GLN A 183 25.54 -7.91 5.41
N LEU A 184 24.57 -7.01 5.44
CA LEU A 184 23.20 -7.26 5.88
C LEU A 184 22.22 -6.92 4.77
N ALA A 185 21.41 -7.92 4.38
CA ALA A 185 20.26 -7.73 3.50
C ALA A 185 18.96 -7.92 4.29
N ILE A 186 17.99 -7.05 4.03
CA ILE A 186 16.65 -7.08 4.62
C ILE A 186 15.64 -7.33 3.51
N ILE A 187 14.97 -8.47 3.53
CA ILE A 187 13.93 -8.82 2.56
C ILE A 187 12.56 -8.66 3.21
N GLY A 188 11.66 -7.96 2.53
CA GLY A 188 10.28 -7.78 2.98
C GLY A 188 10.04 -6.55 3.86
N PHE A 189 11.03 -5.68 4.04
CA PHE A 189 10.81 -4.39 4.72
C PHE A 189 9.88 -3.47 3.93
N SER A 190 10.09 -3.38 2.61
CA SER A 190 9.29 -2.52 1.73
C SER A 190 8.16 -3.30 1.05
N GLU A 191 6.95 -2.76 1.15
CA GLU A 191 5.72 -3.39 0.68
C GLU A 191 5.42 -3.11 -0.82
N SER A 192 4.57 -3.96 -1.39
CA SER A 192 4.01 -3.89 -2.74
C SER A 192 2.62 -4.56 -2.74
N PHE A 193 1.81 -4.33 -3.78
CA PHE A 193 0.55 -5.07 -3.95
C PHE A 193 0.76 -6.57 -4.25
N ALA A 194 1.97 -6.95 -4.65
CA ALA A 194 2.36 -8.34 -4.88
C ALA A 194 3.62 -8.68 -4.06
N ASN A 195 3.49 -8.75 -2.73
CA ASN A 195 4.60 -8.96 -1.79
C ASN A 195 5.35 -10.28 -2.01
N LEU A 196 4.65 -11.37 -2.34
CA LEU A 196 5.29 -12.66 -2.60
C LEU A 196 6.23 -12.58 -3.80
N TYR A 197 5.72 -12.09 -4.93
CA TYR A 197 6.51 -11.87 -6.14
C TYR A 197 7.66 -10.88 -5.93
N THR A 198 7.40 -9.78 -5.21
CA THR A 198 8.43 -8.79 -4.88
C THR A 198 9.53 -9.37 -3.99
N SER A 199 9.19 -10.25 -3.05
CA SER A 199 10.16 -10.92 -2.20
C SER A 199 10.96 -11.96 -2.99
N GLU A 200 10.31 -12.70 -3.90
CA GLU A 200 10.98 -13.67 -4.77
C GLU A 200 12.08 -13.01 -5.61
N ILE A 201 11.76 -11.92 -6.32
CA ILE A 201 12.75 -11.25 -7.17
C ILE A 201 13.88 -10.63 -6.35
N ARG A 202 13.60 -10.11 -5.14
CA ARG A 202 14.63 -9.60 -4.23
C ARG A 202 15.53 -10.71 -3.70
N CYS A 203 14.98 -11.89 -3.37
CA CYS A 203 15.78 -13.05 -3.00
C CYS A 203 16.68 -13.51 -4.15
N ARG A 204 16.18 -13.51 -5.40
CA ARG A 204 16.98 -13.82 -6.59
C ARG A 204 18.10 -12.79 -6.78
N TRP A 205 17.79 -11.50 -6.69
CA TRP A 205 18.79 -10.42 -6.77
C TRP A 205 19.87 -10.55 -5.70
N LEU A 206 19.49 -10.84 -4.46
CA LEU A 206 20.45 -11.09 -3.38
C LEU A 206 21.31 -12.34 -3.64
N ALA A 207 20.73 -13.43 -4.15
CA ALA A 207 21.49 -14.64 -4.46
C ALA A 207 22.55 -14.37 -5.55
N GLU A 208 22.19 -13.64 -6.61
CA GLU A 208 23.12 -13.28 -7.69
C GLU A 208 24.22 -12.31 -7.22
N LEU A 209 23.91 -11.42 -6.28
CA LEU A 209 24.90 -10.57 -5.61
C LEU A 209 25.91 -11.41 -4.81
N LEU A 210 25.41 -12.38 -4.03
CA LEU A 210 26.25 -13.26 -3.22
C LEU A 210 27.11 -14.22 -4.06
N ASP A 211 26.63 -14.59 -5.25
CA ASP A 211 27.38 -15.37 -6.25
C ASP A 211 28.40 -14.51 -7.03
N GLY A 212 28.45 -13.20 -6.79
CA GLY A 212 29.38 -12.28 -7.44
C GLY A 212 29.07 -12.02 -8.92
N LYS A 213 27.83 -12.28 -9.38
CA LYS A 213 27.44 -12.00 -10.78
C LYS A 213 27.34 -10.51 -11.09
N PHE A 214 27.12 -9.70 -10.06
CA PHE A 214 27.24 -8.25 -10.10
C PHE A 214 27.76 -7.74 -8.77
N GLU A 215 28.25 -6.50 -8.75
CA GLU A 215 28.72 -5.84 -7.54
C GLU A 215 27.81 -4.65 -7.21
N LEU A 216 27.67 -4.34 -5.92
CA LEU A 216 27.00 -3.13 -5.50
C LEU A 216 27.78 -1.89 -5.97
N PRO A 217 27.09 -0.80 -6.37
CA PRO A 217 27.77 0.43 -6.70
C PRO A 217 28.35 1.08 -5.44
N SER A 218 29.17 2.12 -5.61
CA SER A 218 29.74 2.85 -4.47
C SER A 218 28.67 3.39 -3.52
N VAL A 219 29.01 3.53 -2.23
CA VAL A 219 28.12 4.08 -1.19
C VAL A 219 27.43 5.38 -1.64
N LYS A 220 28.19 6.29 -2.27
CA LYS A 220 27.67 7.57 -2.78
C LYS A 220 26.56 7.40 -3.82
N ILE A 221 26.68 6.39 -4.70
CA ILE A 221 25.66 6.11 -5.72
C ILE A 221 24.42 5.51 -5.07
N MET A 222 24.60 4.57 -4.13
CA MET A 222 23.49 3.97 -3.38
C MET A 222 22.72 5.01 -2.57
N GLU A 223 23.43 5.89 -1.85
CA GLU A 223 22.81 6.98 -1.08
C GLU A 223 22.02 7.94 -1.98
N LYS A 224 22.54 8.27 -3.16
CA LYS A 224 21.82 9.08 -4.15
C LYS A 224 20.55 8.40 -4.68
N ASP A 225 20.61 7.11 -5.01
CA ASP A 225 19.42 6.35 -5.44
C ASP A 225 18.34 6.34 -4.35
N ILE A 226 18.74 6.13 -3.10
CA ILE A 226 17.85 6.19 -1.94
C ILE A 226 17.18 7.57 -1.81
N GLU A 227 17.92 8.66 -1.98
CA GLU A 227 17.37 10.02 -1.97
C GLU A 227 16.34 10.23 -3.09
N GLU A 228 16.62 9.75 -4.31
CA GLU A 228 15.69 9.85 -5.44
C GLU A 228 14.39 9.05 -5.21
N TRP A 229 14.51 7.85 -4.62
CA TRP A 229 13.36 7.04 -4.19
C TRP A 229 12.57 7.71 -3.06
N ASP A 230 13.27 8.37 -2.15
CA ASP A 230 12.66 9.09 -1.04
C ASP A 230 11.81 10.27 -1.52
N GLU A 231 12.35 11.08 -2.43
CA GLU A 231 11.62 12.17 -3.08
C GLU A 231 10.42 11.66 -3.90
N TYR A 232 10.56 10.52 -4.57
CA TYR A 232 9.44 9.83 -5.21
C TYR A 232 8.34 9.46 -4.20
N LYS A 233 8.69 8.82 -3.08
CA LYS A 233 7.72 8.41 -2.04
C LYS A 233 7.02 9.63 -1.45
N LYS A 234 7.75 10.71 -1.16
CA LYS A 234 7.19 11.99 -0.68
C LYS A 234 6.21 12.62 -1.68
N ARG A 235 6.50 12.51 -2.98
CA ARG A 235 5.66 13.08 -4.06
C ARG A 235 4.29 12.40 -4.16
N TYR A 236 4.23 11.09 -3.98
CA TYR A 236 3.03 10.30 -4.28
C TYR A 236 2.26 9.82 -3.05
N THR A 237 2.90 9.66 -1.90
CA THR A 237 2.21 9.21 -0.68
C THR A 237 1.57 10.38 0.07
N TYR A 238 0.52 10.09 0.83
CA TYR A 238 -0.05 11.09 1.73
C TYR A 238 0.91 11.28 2.91
N ARG A 239 1.25 12.53 3.24
CA ARG A 239 2.27 12.87 4.26
C ARG A 239 2.08 12.18 5.61
N LYS A 240 0.84 11.85 6.02
CA LYS A 240 0.57 11.12 7.27
C LYS A 240 0.95 9.62 7.21
N TYR A 241 1.10 9.04 6.02
CA TYR A 241 1.41 7.62 5.78
C TYR A 241 2.79 7.35 5.18
N TYR A 242 3.53 8.40 4.83
CA TYR A 242 4.87 8.32 4.23
C TYR A 242 5.88 7.45 5.04
N ARG A 243 5.57 7.14 6.30
CA ARG A 243 6.36 6.26 7.16
C ARG A 243 6.49 4.81 6.65
N ARG A 244 5.56 4.32 5.84
CA ARG A 244 5.62 2.96 5.27
C ARG A 244 6.40 2.98 3.96
N SER A 245 7.48 2.21 3.88
CA SER A 245 8.17 2.01 2.61
C SER A 245 7.31 1.12 1.72
N CYS A 246 6.79 1.68 0.62
CA CYS A 246 5.98 0.97 -0.36
C CYS A 246 6.41 1.39 -1.77
N ILE A 247 6.52 0.42 -2.67
CA ILE A 247 6.90 0.62 -4.08
C ILE A 247 5.76 0.32 -5.05
N ALA A 248 4.53 0.17 -4.56
CA ALA A 248 3.39 -0.32 -5.33
C ALA A 248 3.13 0.41 -6.66
N ALA A 249 3.26 1.73 -6.68
CA ALA A 249 3.01 2.54 -7.87
C ALA A 249 4.12 2.46 -8.94
N LEU A 250 5.27 1.85 -8.62
CA LEU A 250 6.39 1.61 -9.54
C LEU A 250 6.98 0.19 -9.36
N HIS A 251 6.17 -0.78 -8.96
CA HIS A 251 6.69 -2.11 -8.62
C HIS A 251 7.31 -2.82 -9.84
N ILE A 252 6.74 -2.66 -11.04
CA ILE A 252 7.28 -3.27 -12.26
C ILE A 252 8.61 -2.59 -12.60
N TRP A 253 8.65 -1.26 -12.59
CA TRP A 253 9.89 -0.51 -12.84
C TRP A 253 10.98 -0.85 -11.82
N HIS A 254 10.64 -0.99 -10.53
CA HIS A 254 11.59 -1.42 -9.51
C HIS A 254 12.16 -2.81 -9.82
N HIS A 255 11.29 -3.78 -10.14
CA HIS A 255 11.72 -5.12 -10.52
C HIS A 255 12.57 -5.11 -11.79
N ASP A 256 12.28 -4.22 -12.74
CA ASP A 256 13.11 -4.05 -13.93
C ASP A 256 14.53 -3.58 -13.59
N GLN A 257 14.72 -2.73 -12.58
CA GLN A 257 16.06 -2.34 -12.14
C GLN A 257 16.82 -3.52 -11.55
N LEU A 258 16.19 -4.30 -10.67
CA LEU A 258 16.80 -5.52 -10.12
C LEU A 258 17.16 -6.52 -11.23
N CYS A 259 16.29 -6.68 -12.23
CA CYS A 259 16.59 -7.50 -13.41
C CYS A 259 17.80 -6.98 -14.18
N LYS A 260 17.95 -5.67 -14.37
CA LYS A 260 19.11 -5.10 -15.06
C LYS A 260 20.41 -5.35 -14.31
N ASP A 261 20.41 -5.22 -12.99
CA ASP A 261 21.59 -5.51 -12.16
C ASP A 261 22.04 -6.96 -12.34
N MET A 262 21.08 -7.90 -12.36
CA MET A 262 21.34 -9.32 -12.61
C MET A 262 21.65 -9.66 -14.08
N GLY A 263 21.57 -8.70 -15.00
CA GLY A 263 21.71 -8.94 -16.45
C GLY A 263 20.52 -9.71 -17.07
N TRP A 264 19.38 -9.77 -16.40
CA TRP A 264 18.17 -10.45 -16.86
C TRP A 264 17.33 -9.56 -17.76
N ASN A 265 16.63 -10.16 -18.73
CA ASN A 265 15.65 -9.42 -19.52
C ASN A 265 14.38 -9.14 -18.68
N PRO A 266 14.04 -7.87 -18.41
CA PRO A 266 12.85 -7.52 -17.63
C PRO A 266 11.52 -7.85 -18.35
N LYS A 267 11.56 -8.10 -19.66
CA LYS A 267 10.37 -8.44 -20.44
C LYS A 267 10.16 -9.95 -20.45
N ARG A 268 9.05 -10.39 -19.85
CA ARG A 268 8.61 -11.80 -19.88
C ARG A 268 8.35 -12.33 -21.31
N LYS A 269 7.85 -11.48 -22.21
CA LYS A 269 7.56 -11.84 -23.61
C LYS A 269 8.54 -11.10 -24.52
N GLN A 270 9.08 -11.80 -25.51
CA GLN A 270 9.81 -11.14 -26.59
C GLN A 270 8.86 -10.18 -27.32
N PRO A 271 9.33 -9.00 -27.76
CA PRO A 271 8.54 -8.18 -28.65
C PRO A 271 8.15 -9.02 -29.87
N LEU A 272 6.88 -8.93 -30.29
CA LEU A 272 6.48 -9.45 -31.59
C LEU A 272 7.37 -8.73 -32.62
N GLY A 273 8.22 -9.50 -33.29
CA GLY A 273 9.06 -9.03 -34.38
C GLY A 273 8.27 -8.72 -35.64
#